data_AF-A0A5S6Q7Z4-F1
#
_entry.id   AF-A0A5S6Q7Z4-F1
#
_cell.length_a   1.000
_cell.length_b   1.000
_cell.length_c   1.000
_cell.angle_alpha   90.00
_cell.angle_beta   90.00
_cell.angle_gamma   90.00
#
_symmetry.space_group_name_H-M   'P 1'
#
loop_
_entity.id
_entity.type
_entity.pdbx_description
1 polymer ?
#
loop_
_entity_poly.entity_id
_entity_poly.type
_entity_poly.pdbx_seq_one_letter_code
_entity_poly.pdbx_strand_id
1 'polypeptide(L)'
;MRVELRTDDILVSYDVKDLFTSVALGYTYDIILESLSKDENLKQRTKLNPFHLTQLAKFCLEEGNYFHWNGCYFSQKKGAPMGSPLSPAEAEMFMEHLEDIAFPDGFSVSGVKMFKRYADDIFVIIEEDKEVALLEHLNVLFPGKVIFTMEREEKGKLAFLDSIVIRDQGHIKTKVFSKSTNSERYLNFFSNHPLNMKKGIITGMVDKSYYLCHGDYLKDEIKHISQTLLRNGYPKKFGEATISERLLKLRNTDLNKRQARETPLKTIFIPYYPGLGKGIRKIARSIGYTVAFKRLPNLMTILRSDKVRIQSE
;
A
#
# COMPACT_ATOMS: atom_id res chain seq x y z
N MET A 1 -15.15 -12.52 -0.56
CA MET A 1 -15.33 -13.11 0.78
C MET A 1 -16.77 -12.90 1.17
N ARG A 2 -17.55 -13.96 1.42
CA ARG A 2 -18.94 -13.85 1.89
C ARG A 2 -18.91 -14.02 3.40
N VAL A 3 -19.03 -12.91 4.13
CA VAL A 3 -19.22 -12.92 5.59
C VAL A 3 -20.67 -12.54 5.85
N GLU A 4 -21.33 -13.34 6.67
CA GLU A 4 -22.68 -13.05 7.16
C GLU A 4 -22.58 -12.38 8.52
N LEU A 5 -23.10 -11.15 8.57
CA LEU A 5 -23.16 -10.31 9.74
C LEU A 5 -24.42 -10.65 10.53
N ARG A 6 -24.24 -10.90 11.83
CA ARG A 6 -25.33 -11.00 12.79
C ARG A 6 -25.77 -9.59 13.22
N THR A 7 -26.92 -9.54 13.87
CA THR A 7 -27.49 -8.29 14.40
C THR A 7 -26.65 -7.69 15.52
N ASP A 8 -25.97 -8.54 16.28
CA ASP A 8 -25.07 -8.21 17.38
C ASP A 8 -23.60 -8.09 16.94
N ASP A 9 -23.28 -8.16 15.65
CA ASP A 9 -21.92 -7.82 15.20
C ASP A 9 -21.80 -6.31 15.00
N ILE A 10 -20.62 -5.75 15.28
CA ILE A 10 -20.19 -4.40 14.93
C ILE A 10 -18.94 -4.44 14.05
N LEU A 11 -18.84 -3.50 13.10
CA LEU A 11 -17.61 -3.26 12.33
C LEU A 11 -16.74 -2.24 13.06
N VAL A 12 -15.46 -2.58 13.24
CA VAL A 12 -14.50 -1.74 13.97
C VAL A 12 -13.19 -1.68 13.21
N SER A 13 -12.58 -0.50 13.17
CA SER A 13 -11.21 -0.32 12.72
C SER A 13 -10.32 -0.07 13.93
N TYR A 14 -9.24 -0.82 14.08
CA TYR A 14 -8.15 -0.45 14.96
C TYR A 14 -7.00 0.10 14.13
N ASP A 15 -6.25 1.05 14.69
CA ASP A 15 -5.06 1.62 14.06
C ASP A 15 -3.91 1.69 15.06
N VAL A 16 -2.73 1.24 14.64
CA VAL A 16 -1.52 1.29 15.47
C VAL A 16 -0.86 2.65 15.33
N LYS A 17 -0.85 3.41 16.43
CA LYS A 17 -0.22 4.72 16.46
C LYS A 17 1.29 4.62 16.22
N ASP A 18 1.73 5.32 15.18
CA ASP A 18 3.14 5.50 14.81
C ASP A 18 3.92 4.17 14.72
N LEU A 19 3.30 3.12 14.13
CA LEU A 19 3.76 1.72 14.12
C LEU A 19 5.29 1.57 14.10
N PHE A 20 5.96 2.10 13.07
CA PHE A 20 7.41 1.95 12.92
C PHE A 20 8.21 2.49 14.10
N THR A 21 7.83 3.63 14.67
CA THR A 21 8.53 4.19 15.83
C THR A 21 8.17 3.50 17.15
N SER A 22 7.05 2.77 17.15
CA SER A 22 6.48 2.05 18.29
C SER A 22 7.00 0.60 18.41
N VAL A 23 7.50 0.01 17.32
CA VAL A 23 8.08 -1.35 17.31
C VAL A 23 9.19 -1.48 18.37
N ALA A 24 9.05 -2.48 19.24
CA ALA A 24 10.01 -2.75 20.30
C ALA A 24 11.16 -3.65 19.80
N LEU A 25 12.15 -3.04 19.14
CA LEU A 25 13.26 -3.73 18.45
C LEU A 25 13.93 -4.85 19.25
N GLY A 26 14.09 -4.69 20.57
CA GLY A 26 14.65 -5.74 21.43
C GLY A 26 13.87 -7.06 21.35
N TYR A 27 12.54 -7.00 21.50
CA TYR A 27 11.67 -8.17 21.32
C TYR A 27 11.71 -8.68 19.89
N THR A 28 11.75 -7.76 18.91
CA THR A 28 11.79 -8.13 17.50
C THR A 28 13.03 -8.98 17.18
N TYR A 29 14.21 -8.68 17.74
CA TYR A 29 15.40 -9.50 17.53
C TYR A 29 15.26 -10.91 18.08
N ASP A 30 14.62 -11.07 19.24
CA ASP A 30 14.35 -12.37 19.81
C ASP A 30 13.37 -13.16 18.93
N ILE A 31 12.31 -12.50 18.43
CA ILE A 31 11.33 -13.07 17.50
C ILE A 31 12.02 -13.52 16.20
N ILE A 32 12.91 -12.70 15.62
CA ILE A 32 13.68 -13.06 14.42
C ILE A 32 14.54 -14.28 14.70
N LEU A 33 15.27 -14.28 15.81
CA LEU A 33 16.18 -15.38 16.15
C LEU A 33 15.40 -16.68 16.32
N GLU A 34 14.28 -16.66 17.03
CA GLU A 34 13.41 -17.82 17.24
C GLU A 34 12.84 -18.32 15.91
N SER A 35 12.30 -17.41 15.10
CA SER A 35 11.67 -17.73 13.80
C SER A 35 12.68 -18.37 12.84
N LEU A 36 13.87 -17.79 12.73
CA LEU A 36 14.96 -18.34 11.91
C LEU A 36 15.50 -19.66 12.45
N SER A 37 15.47 -19.86 13.77
CA SER A 37 15.91 -21.12 14.39
C SER A 37 14.93 -22.27 14.16
N LYS A 38 13.63 -21.97 14.01
CA LYS A 38 12.59 -22.95 13.65
C LYS A 38 12.55 -23.27 12.15
N ASP A 39 13.23 -22.48 11.31
CA ASP A 39 13.23 -22.65 9.86
C ASP A 39 14.22 -23.74 9.41
N GLU A 40 13.70 -24.97 9.23
CA GLU A 40 14.49 -26.14 8.80
C GLU A 40 15.16 -25.95 7.43
N ASN A 41 14.60 -25.09 6.57
CA ASN A 41 15.09 -24.84 5.21
C ASN A 41 16.07 -23.65 5.13
N LEU A 42 16.39 -22.99 6.24
CA LEU A 42 17.28 -21.82 6.24
C LEU A 42 18.64 -22.11 5.62
N LYS A 43 19.22 -23.27 5.94
CA LYS A 43 20.54 -23.71 5.42
C LYS A 43 20.60 -23.85 3.89
N GLN A 44 19.45 -24.02 3.24
CA GLN A 44 19.37 -24.11 1.78
C GLN A 44 19.42 -22.71 1.13
N ARG A 45 18.97 -21.67 1.84
CA ARG A 45 18.91 -20.28 1.36
C ARG A 45 20.17 -19.49 1.67
N THR A 46 20.87 -19.82 2.75
CA THR A 46 22.07 -19.09 3.19
C THR A 46 23.01 -19.94 4.02
N LYS A 47 24.29 -19.55 4.03
CA LYS A 47 25.34 -20.11 4.90
C LYS A 47 25.35 -19.48 6.29
N LEU A 48 24.65 -18.36 6.48
CA LEU A 48 24.56 -17.67 7.76
C LEU A 48 23.60 -18.43 8.69
N ASN A 49 23.98 -18.54 9.97
CA ASN A 49 23.10 -19.11 10.98
C ASN A 49 22.10 -18.04 11.48
N PRO A 50 21.05 -18.44 12.22
CA PRO A 50 20.06 -17.50 12.78
C PRO A 50 20.70 -16.34 13.55
N PHE A 51 21.68 -16.63 14.40
CA PHE A 51 22.39 -15.60 15.17
C PHE A 51 23.04 -14.53 14.28
N HIS A 52 23.78 -14.93 13.24
CA HIS A 52 24.41 -13.98 12.32
C HIS A 52 23.37 -13.11 11.59
N LEU A 53 22.26 -13.69 11.17
CA LEU A 53 21.19 -12.95 10.50
C LEU A 53 20.53 -11.94 11.44
N THR A 54 20.24 -12.34 12.68
CA THR A 54 19.71 -11.43 13.71
C THR A 54 20.68 -10.28 14.00
N GLN A 55 22.00 -10.55 14.10
CA GLN A 55 23.00 -9.50 14.29
C GLN A 55 23.06 -8.54 13.10
N LEU A 56 22.93 -9.03 11.86
CA LEU A 56 22.87 -8.16 10.67
C LEU A 56 21.59 -7.31 10.64
N ALA A 57 20.44 -7.87 11.04
CA ALA A 57 19.20 -7.12 11.18
C ALA A 57 19.34 -6.01 12.22
N LYS A 58 19.89 -6.34 13.40
CA LYS A 58 20.20 -5.38 14.46
C LYS A 58 21.12 -4.26 13.97
N PHE A 59 22.23 -4.62 13.32
CA PHE A 59 23.14 -3.66 12.72
C PHE A 59 22.40 -2.71 11.77
N CYS A 60 21.60 -3.23 10.85
CA CYS A 60 20.86 -2.41 9.88
C CYS A 60 19.89 -1.41 10.54
N LEU A 61 19.25 -1.78 11.64
CA LEU A 61 18.20 -0.97 12.27
C LEU A 61 18.72 -0.02 13.36
N GLU A 62 19.79 -0.38 14.06
CA GLU A 62 20.38 0.44 15.13
C GLU A 62 21.60 1.23 14.66
N GLU A 63 22.54 0.57 13.99
CA GLU A 63 23.83 1.17 13.59
C GLU A 63 23.79 1.71 12.16
N GLY A 64 22.97 1.15 11.28
CA GLY A 64 22.82 1.59 9.89
C GLY A 64 21.83 2.73 9.70
N ASN A 65 21.29 3.31 10.77
CA ASN A 65 20.09 4.15 10.73
C ASN A 65 20.34 5.66 10.64
N TYR A 66 21.42 6.06 9.97
CA TYR A 66 21.81 7.46 9.83
C TYR A 66 21.16 8.13 8.61
N PHE A 67 20.77 9.39 8.77
CA PHE A 67 20.35 10.25 7.67
C PHE A 67 20.95 11.65 7.80
N HIS A 68 21.18 12.30 6.65
CA HIS A 68 21.73 13.65 6.58
C HIS A 68 20.62 14.65 6.32
N TRP A 69 20.55 15.69 7.15
CA TRP A 69 19.60 16.78 6.99
C TRP A 69 20.26 18.11 7.37
N ASN A 70 20.15 19.10 6.49
CA ASN A 70 20.64 20.46 6.71
C ASN A 70 22.10 20.57 7.21
N GLY A 71 23.01 19.77 6.64
CA GLY A 71 24.44 19.78 7.02
C GLY A 71 24.79 18.91 8.22
N CYS A 72 23.81 18.30 8.89
CA CYS A 72 24.00 17.49 10.09
C CYS A 72 23.59 16.03 9.86
N TYR A 73 24.26 15.11 10.57
CA TYR A 73 23.89 13.70 10.61
C TYR A 73 23.01 13.41 11.83
N PHE A 74 21.97 12.62 11.62
CA PHE A 74 21.02 12.21 12.64
C PHE A 74 20.87 10.69 12.63
N SER A 75 20.57 10.11 13.78
CA SER A 75 20.24 8.69 13.95
C SER A 75 18.88 8.57 14.62
N GLN A 76 18.03 7.66 14.17
CA GLN A 76 16.78 7.37 14.87
C GLN A 76 17.08 6.61 16.17
N LYS A 77 16.50 7.04 17.29
CA LYS A 77 16.78 6.45 18.61
C LYS A 77 15.74 5.43 19.08
N LYS A 78 14.59 5.36 18.42
CA LYS A 78 13.46 4.51 18.83
C LYS A 78 12.76 3.92 17.61
N GLY A 79 12.38 2.65 17.73
CA GLY A 79 11.66 1.91 16.71
C GLY A 79 12.45 1.69 15.42
N ALA A 80 11.78 1.06 14.46
CA ALA A 80 12.34 0.76 13.16
C ALA A 80 12.51 2.05 12.32
N PRO A 81 13.67 2.27 11.69
CA PRO A 81 13.92 3.46 10.89
C PRO A 81 13.02 3.54 9.66
N MET A 82 12.27 4.63 9.53
CA MET A 82 11.42 4.85 8.36
C MET A 82 12.28 5.01 7.10
N GLY A 83 11.98 4.25 6.06
CA GLY A 83 12.73 4.25 4.80
C GLY A 83 13.85 3.20 4.71
N SER A 84 14.13 2.47 5.80
CA SER A 84 14.93 1.25 5.68
C SER A 84 14.11 0.17 4.95
N PRO A 85 14.71 -0.56 3.98
CA PRO A 85 14.05 -1.69 3.31
C PRO A 85 13.67 -2.82 4.26
N LEU A 86 14.31 -2.92 5.42
CA LEU A 86 14.07 -3.98 6.40
C LEU A 86 12.89 -3.66 7.33
N SER A 87 12.66 -2.39 7.64
CA SER A 87 11.64 -1.95 8.61
C SER A 87 10.22 -2.50 8.37
N PRO A 88 9.70 -2.60 7.13
CA PRO A 88 8.39 -3.20 6.90
C PRO A 88 8.31 -4.67 7.33
N ALA A 89 9.34 -5.47 7.06
CA ALA A 89 9.36 -6.88 7.44
C ALA A 89 9.43 -7.04 8.97
N GLU A 90 10.21 -6.20 9.63
CA GLU A 90 10.37 -6.20 11.09
C GLU A 90 9.08 -5.79 11.81
N ALA A 91 8.41 -4.75 11.31
CA ALA A 91 7.11 -4.34 11.83
C ALA A 91 6.07 -5.45 11.66
N GLU A 92 6.07 -6.13 10.51
CA GLU A 92 5.16 -7.25 10.26
C GLU A 92 5.42 -8.41 11.22
N MET A 93 6.68 -8.86 11.37
CA MET A 93 7.03 -9.95 12.29
C MET A 93 6.66 -9.63 13.75
N PHE A 94 6.89 -8.39 14.18
CA PHE A 94 6.50 -7.95 15.52
C PHE A 94 4.98 -7.95 15.70
N MET A 95 4.22 -7.47 14.71
CA MET A 95 2.76 -7.43 14.78
C MET A 95 2.12 -8.81 14.68
N GLU A 96 2.66 -9.73 13.88
CA GLU A 96 2.24 -11.13 13.84
C GLU A 96 2.44 -11.81 15.20
N HIS A 97 3.60 -11.60 15.84
CA HIS A 97 3.85 -12.12 17.18
C HIS A 97 2.91 -11.52 18.24
N LEU A 98 2.60 -10.21 18.13
CA LEU A 98 1.63 -9.57 19.01
C LEU A 98 0.24 -10.21 18.85
N GLU A 99 -0.17 -10.52 17.62
CA GLU A 99 -1.44 -11.21 17.34
C GLU A 99 -1.47 -12.63 17.92
N ASP A 100 -0.37 -13.38 17.81
CA ASP A 100 -0.26 -14.73 18.40
C ASP A 100 -0.43 -14.69 19.93
N ILE A 101 0.15 -13.69 20.60
CA ILE A 101 -0.01 -13.48 22.05
C ILE A 101 -1.42 -12.97 22.39
N ALA A 102 -2.00 -12.12 21.53
CA ALA A 102 -3.32 -11.54 21.75
C ALA A 102 -4.41 -12.62 21.67
N PHE A 103 -4.23 -13.63 20.82
CA PHE A 103 -5.24 -14.63 20.50
C PHE A 103 -4.69 -16.08 20.58
N PRO A 104 -4.19 -16.53 21.74
CA PRO A 104 -3.57 -17.86 21.87
C PRO A 104 -4.57 -19.00 21.58
N ASP A 105 -5.85 -18.80 21.92
CA ASP A 105 -6.94 -19.74 21.68
C ASP A 105 -7.75 -19.41 20.41
N GLY A 106 -7.26 -18.47 19.60
CA GLY A 106 -7.87 -17.99 18.38
C GLY A 106 -8.93 -16.89 18.56
N PHE A 107 -9.26 -16.23 17.44
CA PHE A 107 -10.13 -15.04 17.40
C PHE A 107 -11.54 -15.27 17.95
N SER A 108 -12.13 -16.45 17.70
CA SER A 108 -13.54 -16.72 18.04
C SER A 108 -13.82 -16.71 19.53
N VAL A 109 -12.84 -17.07 20.38
CA VAL A 109 -12.98 -17.02 21.85
C VAL A 109 -13.17 -15.59 22.34
N SER A 110 -12.59 -14.62 21.63
CA SER A 110 -12.72 -13.19 21.93
C SER A 110 -13.97 -12.55 21.31
N GLY A 111 -14.90 -13.35 20.75
CA GLY A 111 -16.06 -12.84 20.00
C GLY A 111 -15.68 -12.18 18.66
N VAL A 112 -14.43 -12.33 18.20
CA VAL A 112 -13.97 -11.80 16.92
C VAL A 112 -14.32 -12.79 15.81
N LYS A 113 -15.23 -12.38 14.93
CA LYS A 113 -15.62 -13.14 13.74
C LYS A 113 -14.60 -12.99 12.62
N MET A 114 -14.00 -11.82 12.50
CA MET A 114 -12.98 -11.56 11.49
C MET A 114 -11.96 -10.55 11.99
N PHE A 115 -10.68 -10.84 11.73
CA PHE A 115 -9.56 -9.96 12.00
C PHE A 115 -8.70 -9.89 10.74
N LYS A 116 -8.47 -8.69 10.20
CA LYS A 116 -7.66 -8.45 9.00
C LYS A 116 -6.80 -7.21 9.19
N ARG A 117 -5.48 -7.40 9.26
CA ARG A 117 -4.50 -6.32 9.34
C ARG A 117 -3.87 -6.05 7.97
N TYR A 118 -3.60 -4.78 7.70
CA TYR A 118 -2.73 -4.30 6.64
C TYR A 118 -1.79 -3.26 7.23
N ALA A 119 -0.53 -3.65 7.48
CA ALA A 119 0.43 -2.84 8.23
C ALA A 119 -0.12 -2.40 9.61
N ASP A 120 -0.46 -1.12 9.78
CA ASP A 120 -1.02 -0.49 10.97
C ASP A 120 -2.55 -0.49 11.03
N ASP A 121 -3.23 -0.55 9.88
CA ASP A 121 -4.69 -0.56 9.77
C ASP A 121 -5.26 -1.98 10.01
N ILE A 122 -6.21 -2.12 10.93
CA ILE A 122 -6.83 -3.40 11.30
C ILE A 122 -8.35 -3.31 11.18
N PHE A 123 -8.94 -4.14 10.33
CA PHE A 123 -10.39 -4.29 10.22
C PHE A 123 -10.88 -5.49 11.02
N VAL A 124 -11.88 -5.26 11.87
CA VAL A 124 -12.45 -6.28 12.75
C VAL A 124 -13.97 -6.33 12.64
N ILE A 125 -14.51 -7.54 12.62
CA ILE A 125 -15.92 -7.83 12.87
C ILE A 125 -15.98 -8.55 14.20
N ILE A 126 -16.63 -7.95 15.18
CA ILE A 126 -16.69 -8.43 16.56
C ILE A 126 -18.11 -8.30 17.09
N GLU A 127 -18.47 -9.12 18.07
CA GLU A 127 -19.70 -8.94 18.83
C GLU A 127 -19.71 -7.55 19.51
N GLU A 128 -20.85 -6.88 19.45
CA GLU A 128 -21.10 -5.58 20.08
C GLU A 128 -20.82 -5.67 21.58
N ASP A 129 -20.27 -4.59 22.13
CA ASP A 129 -19.80 -4.43 23.52
C ASP A 129 -18.48 -5.16 23.86
N LYS A 130 -17.89 -5.93 22.93
CA LYS A 130 -16.56 -6.55 23.14
C LYS A 130 -15.41 -5.74 22.54
N GLU A 131 -15.68 -4.76 21.69
CA GLU A 131 -14.65 -4.00 20.97
C GLU A 131 -13.76 -3.17 21.92
N VAL A 132 -14.34 -2.59 22.97
CA VAL A 132 -13.58 -1.81 23.95
C VAL A 132 -12.68 -2.73 24.78
N ALA A 133 -13.21 -3.89 25.21
CA ALA A 133 -12.41 -4.87 25.94
C ALA A 133 -11.25 -5.41 25.08
N LEU A 134 -11.47 -5.63 23.79
CA LEU A 134 -10.40 -6.02 22.87
C LEU A 134 -9.36 -4.91 22.72
N LEU A 135 -9.78 -3.65 22.57
CA LEU A 135 -8.86 -2.50 22.51
C LEU A 135 -7.98 -2.41 23.76
N GLU A 136 -8.57 -2.56 24.93
CA GLU A 136 -7.87 -2.56 26.22
C GLU A 136 -6.89 -3.71 26.30
N HIS A 137 -7.31 -4.93 25.93
CA HIS A 137 -6.46 -6.12 25.86
C HIS A 137 -5.23 -5.89 24.97
N LEU A 138 -5.43 -5.40 23.73
CA LEU A 138 -4.31 -5.13 22.81
C LEU A 138 -3.33 -4.07 23.36
N ASN A 139 -3.84 -3.05 24.04
CA ASN A 139 -3.02 -1.97 24.60
C ASN A 139 -2.21 -2.38 25.85
N VAL A 140 -2.60 -3.45 26.56
CA VAL A 140 -1.85 -3.94 27.73
C VAL A 140 -0.77 -4.97 27.38
N LEU A 141 -0.75 -5.51 26.16
CA LEU A 141 0.27 -6.50 25.75
C LEU A 141 1.69 -5.93 25.75
N PHE A 142 1.84 -4.69 25.24
CA PHE A 142 3.12 -3.99 25.20
C PHE A 142 2.99 -2.54 25.72
N PRO A 143 2.78 -2.35 27.03
CA PRO A 143 2.44 -1.06 27.62
C PRO A 143 3.48 0.02 27.32
N GLY A 144 3.02 1.17 26.80
CA GLY A 144 3.87 2.31 26.47
C GLY A 144 4.79 2.11 25.26
N LYS A 145 4.64 1.01 24.53
CA LYS A 145 5.35 0.75 23.26
C LYS A 145 4.39 0.86 22.09
N VAL A 146 3.36 0.03 22.08
CA VAL A 146 2.35 -0.04 21.01
C VAL A 146 1.06 0.51 21.57
N ILE A 147 0.43 1.42 20.83
CA ILE A 147 -0.85 1.99 21.22
C ILE A 147 -1.81 1.82 20.05
N PHE A 148 -2.90 1.14 20.31
CA PHE A 148 -4.02 1.00 19.39
C PHE A 148 -5.04 2.10 19.64
N THR A 149 -5.56 2.65 18.56
CA THR A 149 -6.76 3.48 18.55
C THR A 149 -7.90 2.71 17.91
N MET A 150 -9.14 3.18 18.08
CA MET A 150 -10.33 2.49 17.60
C MET A 150 -11.31 3.47 16.97
N GLU A 151 -11.84 3.10 15.81
CA GLU A 151 -12.99 3.74 15.16
C GLU A 151 -14.11 2.72 15.02
N ARG A 152 -15.30 3.05 15.54
CA ARG A 152 -16.51 2.21 15.42
C ARG A 152 -17.28 2.60 14.17
N GLU A 153 -18.02 1.66 13.58
CA GLU A 153 -18.93 2.01 12.49
C GLU A 153 -19.99 3.03 12.93
N GLU A 154 -20.31 3.97 12.03
CA GLU A 154 -21.38 4.93 12.23
C GLU A 154 -22.48 4.68 11.19
N LYS A 155 -23.71 4.44 11.64
CA LYS A 155 -24.88 4.18 10.78
C LYS A 155 -24.63 3.03 9.78
N GLY A 156 -24.00 1.95 10.26
CA GLY A 156 -23.69 0.75 9.46
C GLY A 156 -22.58 0.97 8.43
N LYS A 157 -21.72 1.98 8.62
CA LYS A 157 -20.63 2.31 7.70
C LYS A 157 -19.33 2.53 8.45
N LEU A 158 -18.24 2.02 7.91
CA LEU A 158 -16.90 2.21 8.43
C LEU A 158 -15.94 2.53 7.28
N ALA A 159 -15.19 3.62 7.41
CA ALA A 159 -14.09 3.90 6.49
C ALA A 159 -12.92 2.94 6.84
N PHE A 160 -12.37 2.27 5.83
CA PHE A 160 -11.21 1.40 6.00
C PHE A 160 -10.34 1.44 4.74
N LEU A 161 -9.08 1.86 4.90
CA LEU A 161 -8.16 2.13 3.81
C LEU A 161 -8.80 3.05 2.74
N ASP A 162 -8.82 2.56 1.51
CA ASP A 162 -9.33 3.22 0.32
C ASP A 162 -10.83 2.97 0.06
N SER A 163 -11.53 2.39 1.04
CA SER A 163 -12.91 1.95 0.91
C SER A 163 -13.78 2.37 2.09
N ILE A 164 -15.09 2.44 1.86
CA ILE A 164 -16.10 2.51 2.90
C ILE A 164 -16.86 1.19 2.89
N VAL A 165 -16.79 0.49 4.00
CA VAL A 165 -17.47 -0.77 4.27
C VAL A 165 -18.88 -0.43 4.75
N ILE A 166 -19.89 -1.02 4.12
CA ILE A 166 -21.30 -0.74 4.35
C ILE A 166 -22.00 -2.05 4.68
N ARG A 167 -22.67 -2.08 5.83
CA ARG A 167 -23.58 -3.15 6.21
C ARG A 167 -24.86 -3.04 5.40
N ASP A 168 -25.23 -4.14 4.74
CA ASP A 168 -26.45 -4.25 3.94
C ASP A 168 -27.11 -5.61 4.17
N GLN A 169 -28.20 -5.62 4.94
CA GLN A 169 -29.04 -6.81 5.20
C GLN A 169 -28.26 -8.06 5.63
N GLY A 170 -27.30 -7.92 6.54
CA GLY A 170 -26.46 -9.04 7.01
C GLY A 170 -25.25 -9.34 6.11
N HIS A 171 -25.01 -8.53 5.07
CA HIS A 171 -23.83 -8.65 4.21
C HIS A 171 -23.01 -7.37 4.20
N ILE A 172 -21.80 -7.47 3.66
CA ILE A 172 -20.90 -6.34 3.46
C ILE A 172 -20.91 -5.93 1.98
N LYS A 173 -21.13 -4.64 1.75
CA LYS A 173 -20.84 -3.97 0.48
C LYS A 173 -19.75 -2.94 0.69
N THR A 174 -19.03 -2.60 -0.36
CA THR A 174 -17.94 -1.64 -0.31
C THR A 174 -18.13 -0.57 -1.39
N LYS A 175 -17.68 0.65 -1.10
CA LYS A 175 -17.48 1.70 -2.11
C LYS A 175 -16.07 2.25 -1.99
N VAL A 176 -15.60 2.93 -3.03
CA VAL A 176 -14.40 3.77 -2.92
C VAL A 176 -14.66 4.87 -1.89
N PHE A 177 -13.69 5.06 -1.00
CA PHE A 177 -13.69 6.15 -0.04
C PHE A 177 -12.62 7.17 -0.42
N SER A 178 -12.91 8.43 -0.11
CA SER A 178 -11.98 9.54 -0.22
C SER A 178 -12.17 10.42 1.00
N LYS A 179 -11.06 10.76 1.67
CA LYS A 179 -11.08 11.72 2.78
C LYS A 179 -11.65 13.05 2.30
N SER A 180 -12.26 13.81 3.22
CA SER A 180 -12.84 15.14 2.95
C SER A 180 -11.83 16.15 2.40
N THR A 181 -10.54 15.92 2.66
CA THR A 181 -9.42 16.72 2.15
C THR A 181 -9.04 16.40 0.70
N ASN A 182 -9.64 15.38 0.08
CA ASN A 182 -9.38 15.04 -1.32
C ASN A 182 -9.93 16.15 -2.23
N SER A 183 -9.02 16.89 -2.86
CA SER A 183 -9.40 17.99 -3.77
C SER A 183 -9.82 17.51 -5.17
N GLU A 184 -9.79 16.21 -5.44
CA GLU A 184 -10.02 15.60 -6.77
C GLU A 184 -9.13 16.19 -7.87
N ARG A 185 -7.97 16.74 -7.50
CA ARG A 185 -7.02 17.33 -8.44
C ARG A 185 -6.04 16.26 -8.89
N TYR A 186 -6.20 15.86 -10.14
CA TYR A 186 -5.32 14.93 -10.80
C TYR A 186 -4.42 15.69 -11.78
N LEU A 187 -3.57 14.95 -12.49
CA LEU A 187 -2.74 15.52 -13.53
C LEU A 187 -3.61 16.19 -14.61
N ASN A 188 -3.55 17.52 -14.70
CA ASN A 188 -4.30 18.26 -15.69
C ASN A 188 -3.95 17.79 -17.11
N PHE A 189 -4.96 17.64 -17.98
CA PHE A 189 -4.77 17.13 -19.34
C PHE A 189 -3.87 18.01 -20.20
N PHE A 190 -3.81 19.32 -19.97
CA PHE A 190 -2.95 20.24 -20.72
C PHE A 190 -1.51 20.27 -20.20
N SER A 191 -1.24 19.58 -19.08
CA SER A 191 0.13 19.45 -18.58
C SER A 191 1.03 18.73 -19.57
N ASN A 192 2.32 19.05 -19.50
CA ASN A 192 3.33 18.57 -20.44
C ASN A 192 3.79 17.13 -20.19
N HIS A 193 2.84 16.22 -20.06
CA HIS A 193 3.06 14.81 -19.76
C HIS A 193 2.65 13.90 -20.93
N PRO A 194 3.33 12.76 -21.09
CA PRO A 194 2.95 11.75 -22.07
C PRO A 194 1.48 11.31 -21.94
N LEU A 195 0.83 11.04 -23.08
CA LEU A 195 -0.56 10.53 -23.07
C LEU A 195 -0.72 9.20 -22.33
N ASN A 196 0.30 8.33 -22.30
CA ASN A 196 0.24 7.08 -21.54
C ASN A 196 0.17 7.31 -20.03
N MET A 197 0.77 8.39 -19.52
CA MET A 197 0.66 8.74 -18.10
C MET A 197 -0.74 9.23 -17.77
N LYS A 198 -1.33 10.05 -18.65
CA LYS A 198 -2.73 10.51 -18.56
C LYS A 198 -3.71 9.34 -18.61
N LYS A 199 -3.49 8.36 -19.51
CA LYS A 199 -4.25 7.10 -19.54
C LYS A 199 -4.05 6.30 -18.26
N GLY A 200 -2.82 6.21 -17.74
CA GLY A 200 -2.50 5.48 -16.52
C GLY A 200 -3.28 5.97 -15.30
N ILE A 201 -3.53 7.27 -15.19
CA ILE A 201 -4.38 7.84 -14.13
C ILE A 201 -5.81 7.33 -14.25
N ILE A 202 -6.41 7.41 -15.45
CA ILE A 202 -7.74 6.89 -15.72
C ILE A 202 -7.80 5.39 -15.40
N THR A 203 -6.80 4.63 -15.84
CA THR A 203 -6.70 3.19 -15.57
C THR A 203 -6.65 2.89 -14.08
N GLY A 204 -5.81 3.60 -13.31
CA GLY A 204 -5.71 3.41 -11.86
C GLY A 204 -7.02 3.72 -11.13
N MET A 205 -7.72 4.81 -11.53
CA MET A 205 -9.03 5.13 -10.96
C MET A 205 -10.05 4.03 -11.26
N VAL A 206 -10.13 3.57 -12.52
CA VAL A 206 -11.06 2.50 -12.92
C VAL A 206 -10.74 1.18 -12.23
N ASP A 207 -9.47 0.81 -12.12
CA ASP A 207 -9.03 -0.42 -11.45
C ASP A 207 -9.43 -0.38 -9.97
N LYS A 208 -9.10 0.72 -9.29
CA LYS A 208 -9.48 0.94 -7.89
C LYS A 208 -10.99 0.76 -7.70
N SER A 209 -11.80 1.44 -8.51
CA SER A 209 -13.26 1.33 -8.42
C SER A 209 -13.78 -0.06 -8.75
N TYR A 210 -13.19 -0.74 -9.74
CA TYR A 210 -13.63 -2.08 -10.14
C TYR A 210 -13.34 -3.14 -9.08
N TYR A 211 -12.18 -3.09 -8.43
CA TYR A 211 -11.80 -4.07 -7.41
C TYR A 211 -12.38 -3.76 -6.03
N LEU A 212 -12.58 -2.48 -5.69
CA LEU A 212 -13.07 -2.08 -4.37
C LEU A 212 -14.59 -1.93 -4.30
N CYS A 213 -15.29 -1.50 -5.35
CA CYS A 213 -16.74 -1.30 -5.24
C CYS A 213 -17.52 -2.60 -5.38
N HIS A 214 -18.55 -2.74 -4.56
CA HIS A 214 -19.66 -3.65 -4.87
C HIS A 214 -20.32 -3.24 -6.20
N GLY A 215 -20.81 -4.23 -6.96
CA GLY A 215 -21.33 -4.03 -8.32
C GLY A 215 -22.43 -2.96 -8.41
N ASP A 216 -23.25 -2.84 -7.37
CA ASP A 216 -24.33 -1.84 -7.27
C ASP A 216 -23.83 -0.40 -7.35
N TYR A 217 -22.61 -0.15 -6.88
CA TYR A 217 -22.05 1.20 -6.77
C TYR A 217 -21.03 1.53 -7.86
N LEU A 218 -20.59 0.52 -8.63
CA LEU A 218 -19.58 0.69 -9.66
C LEU A 218 -20.02 1.69 -10.74
N LYS A 219 -21.30 1.69 -11.14
CA LYS A 219 -21.81 2.61 -12.17
C LYS A 219 -21.71 4.07 -11.74
N ASP A 220 -22.11 4.36 -10.51
CA ASP A 220 -22.05 5.71 -9.95
C ASP A 220 -20.61 6.18 -9.79
N GLU A 221 -19.73 5.28 -9.37
CA GLU A 221 -18.31 5.56 -9.24
C GLU A 221 -17.64 5.86 -10.59
N ILE A 222 -17.97 5.11 -11.64
CA ILE A 222 -17.46 5.39 -12.99
C ILE A 222 -18.00 6.73 -13.54
N LYS A 223 -19.24 7.09 -13.20
CA LYS A 223 -19.81 8.40 -13.51
C LYS A 223 -19.05 9.50 -12.77
N HIS A 224 -18.74 9.30 -11.50
CA HIS A 224 -17.93 10.21 -10.70
C HIS A 224 -16.55 10.41 -11.33
N ILE A 225 -15.82 9.33 -11.65
CA ILE A 225 -14.53 9.39 -12.36
C ILE A 225 -14.64 10.23 -13.64
N SER A 226 -15.68 10.00 -14.44
CA SER A 226 -15.88 10.73 -15.70
C SER A 226 -16.02 12.25 -15.46
N GLN A 227 -16.76 12.65 -14.42
CA GLN A 227 -16.92 14.05 -14.04
C GLN A 227 -15.60 14.65 -13.53
N THR A 228 -14.87 13.92 -12.70
CA THR A 228 -13.56 14.33 -12.19
C THR A 228 -12.55 14.54 -13.32
N LEU A 229 -12.53 13.67 -14.33
CA LEU A 229 -11.67 13.82 -15.50
C LEU A 229 -11.99 15.10 -16.29
N LEU A 230 -13.28 15.41 -16.49
CA LEU A 230 -13.70 16.65 -17.15
C LEU A 230 -13.23 17.89 -16.38
N ARG A 231 -13.36 17.90 -15.05
CA ARG A 231 -12.85 18.98 -14.18
C ARG A 231 -11.33 19.15 -14.30
N ASN A 232 -10.60 18.08 -14.57
CA ASN A 232 -9.15 18.08 -14.79
C ASN A 232 -8.75 18.35 -16.26
N GLY A 233 -9.69 18.76 -17.11
CA GLY A 233 -9.46 19.19 -18.50
C GLY A 233 -9.34 18.05 -19.51
N TYR A 234 -9.66 16.81 -19.14
CA TYR A 234 -9.59 15.68 -20.07
C TYR A 234 -10.69 15.78 -21.12
N PRO A 235 -10.37 15.60 -22.42
CA PRO A 235 -11.39 15.53 -23.46
C PRO A 235 -12.36 14.38 -23.20
N LYS A 236 -13.66 14.66 -23.24
CA LYS A 236 -14.72 13.69 -22.94
C LYS A 236 -14.54 12.35 -23.67
N LYS A 237 -14.39 12.40 -25.00
CA LYS A 237 -14.18 11.20 -25.84
C LYS A 237 -12.94 10.40 -25.43
N PHE A 238 -11.86 11.07 -25.02
CA PHE A 238 -10.63 10.41 -24.59
C PHE A 238 -10.81 9.70 -23.24
N GLY A 239 -11.46 10.36 -22.28
CA GLY A 239 -11.78 9.80 -20.97
C GLY A 239 -12.68 8.57 -21.11
N GLU A 240 -13.83 8.74 -21.76
CA GLU A 240 -14.84 7.68 -21.94
C GLU A 240 -14.29 6.47 -22.70
N ALA A 241 -13.52 6.70 -23.77
CA ALA A 241 -12.89 5.61 -24.52
C ALA A 241 -11.88 4.84 -23.66
N THR A 242 -11.08 5.54 -22.85
CA THR A 242 -10.07 4.89 -21.98
C THR A 242 -10.74 4.10 -20.84
N ILE A 243 -11.80 4.63 -20.24
CA ILE A 243 -12.61 3.93 -19.23
C ILE A 243 -13.22 2.67 -19.83
N SER A 244 -13.87 2.79 -20.98
CA SER A 244 -14.54 1.66 -21.65
C SER A 244 -13.55 0.58 -22.05
N GLU A 245 -12.41 0.96 -22.65
CA GLU A 245 -11.33 0.04 -23.00
C GLU A 245 -10.83 -0.73 -21.76
N ARG A 246 -10.67 -0.05 -20.62
CA ARG A 246 -10.18 -0.68 -19.40
C ARG A 246 -11.21 -1.63 -18.78
N LEU A 247 -12.47 -1.21 -18.67
CA LEU A 247 -13.54 -2.06 -18.15
C LEU A 247 -13.72 -3.34 -18.99
N LEU A 248 -13.60 -3.25 -20.32
CA LEU A 248 -13.63 -4.43 -21.19
C LEU A 248 -12.46 -5.38 -20.90
N LYS A 249 -11.25 -4.84 -20.69
CA LYS A 249 -10.06 -5.64 -20.32
C LYS A 249 -10.19 -6.31 -18.95
N LEU A 250 -10.81 -5.65 -17.98
CA LEU A 250 -11.04 -6.20 -16.64
C LEU A 250 -12.08 -7.33 -16.64
N ARG A 251 -13.10 -7.23 -17.49
CA ARG A 251 -14.12 -8.28 -17.66
C ARG A 251 -13.58 -9.50 -18.42
N ASN A 252 -12.67 -9.27 -19.38
CA ASN A 252 -12.12 -10.31 -20.24
C ASN A 252 -10.68 -10.65 -19.83
N THR A 253 -10.52 -11.39 -18.73
CA THR A 253 -9.22 -11.82 -18.19
C THR A 253 -8.36 -12.64 -19.17
N ASP A 254 -8.97 -13.32 -20.14
CA ASP A 254 -8.26 -14.14 -21.14
C ASP A 254 -7.53 -13.35 -22.24
N LEU A 255 -7.92 -12.09 -22.50
CA LEU A 255 -7.22 -11.25 -23.48
C LEU A 255 -5.83 -10.82 -22.98
N ASN A 256 -5.66 -10.65 -21.67
CA ASN A 256 -4.37 -10.28 -21.07
C ASN A 256 -3.32 -11.40 -21.19
N LYS A 257 -3.75 -12.67 -21.17
CA LYS A 257 -2.84 -13.82 -21.37
C LYS A 257 -2.34 -13.94 -22.81
N ARG A 258 -3.11 -13.48 -23.80
CA ARG A 258 -2.75 -13.58 -25.23
C ARG A 258 -1.72 -12.53 -25.70
N GLN A 259 -1.65 -11.36 -25.05
CA GLN A 259 -0.67 -10.32 -25.40
C GLN A 259 0.74 -10.56 -24.83
N ALA A 260 0.92 -11.53 -23.93
CA ALA A 260 2.21 -11.84 -23.31
C ALA A 260 3.15 -12.71 -24.18
N ARG A 261 2.81 -12.95 -25.45
CA ARG A 261 3.54 -13.86 -26.36
C ARG A 261 4.53 -13.17 -27.32
N GLU A 262 4.86 -11.90 -27.11
CA GLU A 262 5.94 -11.24 -27.84
C GLU A 262 7.24 -11.27 -27.01
N THR A 263 8.35 -11.65 -27.66
CA THR A 263 9.69 -11.61 -27.07
C THR A 263 9.98 -10.18 -26.57
N PRO A 264 10.36 -9.98 -25.30
CA PRO A 264 10.50 -8.63 -24.76
C PRO A 264 11.68 -7.90 -25.43
N LEU A 265 11.37 -6.88 -26.23
CA LEU A 265 12.37 -5.97 -26.79
C LEU A 265 13.07 -5.21 -25.66
N LYS A 266 14.39 -5.06 -25.74
CA LYS A 266 15.18 -4.27 -24.78
C LYS A 266 14.63 -2.84 -24.68
N THR A 267 14.47 -2.31 -23.47
CA THR A 267 13.89 -0.98 -23.22
C THR A 267 14.97 0.08 -23.01
N ILE A 268 14.90 1.16 -23.77
CA ILE A 268 15.73 2.36 -23.63
C ILE A 268 14.94 3.44 -22.88
N PHE A 269 15.59 4.12 -21.93
CA PHE A 269 15.00 5.21 -21.17
C PHE A 269 15.53 6.56 -21.65
N ILE A 270 14.63 7.46 -22.05
CA ILE A 270 14.99 8.80 -22.51
C ILE A 270 14.08 9.86 -21.88
N PRO A 271 14.52 11.12 -21.74
CA PRO A 271 13.65 12.17 -21.25
C PRO A 271 12.46 12.42 -22.19
N TYR A 272 11.31 12.71 -21.61
CA TYR A 272 10.13 13.06 -22.39
C TYR A 272 10.27 14.46 -23.00
N TYR A 273 10.33 14.51 -24.33
CA TYR A 273 10.18 15.73 -25.10
C TYR A 273 8.87 15.73 -25.90
N PRO A 274 8.03 16.75 -25.75
CA PRO A 274 6.77 16.86 -26.49
C PRO A 274 7.00 16.87 -27.99
N GLY A 275 6.11 16.23 -28.75
CA GLY A 275 6.23 16.12 -30.21
C GLY A 275 7.24 15.06 -30.69
N LEU A 276 8.39 14.93 -30.03
CA LEU A 276 9.45 13.98 -30.44
C LEU A 276 9.14 12.53 -30.06
N GLY A 277 8.35 12.31 -29.01
CA GLY A 277 8.16 10.96 -28.46
C GLY A 277 7.60 9.92 -29.42
N LYS A 278 6.74 10.31 -30.39
CA LYS A 278 6.22 9.38 -31.41
C LYS A 278 7.31 8.97 -32.40
N GLY A 279 8.09 9.94 -32.89
CA GLY A 279 9.19 9.70 -33.81
C GLY A 279 10.24 8.79 -33.19
N ILE A 280 10.64 9.07 -31.96
CA ILE A 280 11.65 8.28 -31.26
C ILE A 280 11.17 6.84 -31.00
N ARG A 281 9.90 6.64 -30.60
CA ARG A 281 9.35 5.27 -30.48
C ARG A 281 9.36 4.51 -31.80
N LYS A 282 9.03 5.19 -32.92
CA LYS A 282 9.03 4.57 -34.26
C LYS A 282 10.43 4.12 -34.65
N ILE A 283 11.43 4.99 -34.47
CA ILE A 283 12.84 4.70 -34.75
C ILE A 283 13.33 3.54 -33.87
N ALA A 284 13.08 3.60 -32.56
CA ALA A 284 13.51 2.55 -31.65
C ALA A 284 12.90 1.19 -31.99
N ARG A 285 11.62 1.13 -32.36
CA ARG A 285 10.99 -0.12 -32.81
C ARG A 285 11.65 -0.68 -34.07
N SER A 286 12.03 0.17 -35.03
CA SER A 286 12.72 -0.30 -36.24
C SER A 286 14.10 -0.90 -35.97
N ILE A 287 14.73 -0.57 -34.84
CA ILE A 287 16.02 -1.14 -34.43
C ILE A 287 15.88 -2.21 -33.33
N GLY A 288 14.67 -2.70 -33.05
CA GLY A 288 14.44 -3.77 -32.08
C GLY A 288 14.43 -3.35 -30.61
N TYR A 289 14.11 -2.08 -30.32
CA TYR A 289 14.03 -1.55 -28.96
C TYR A 289 12.65 -0.98 -28.64
N THR A 290 12.29 -0.99 -27.36
CA THR A 290 11.18 -0.20 -26.84
C THR A 290 11.70 1.05 -26.15
N VAL A 291 10.92 2.13 -26.17
CA VAL A 291 11.28 3.38 -25.50
C VAL A 291 10.30 3.68 -24.38
N ALA A 292 10.87 3.85 -23.19
CA ALA A 292 10.20 4.38 -22.02
C ALA A 292 10.67 5.83 -21.78
N PHE A 293 9.72 6.71 -21.50
CA PHE A 293 10.04 8.11 -21.23
C PHE A 293 10.19 8.36 -19.73
N LYS A 294 11.27 9.03 -19.33
CA LYS A 294 11.49 9.55 -17.98
C LYS A 294 11.14 11.03 -17.92
N ARG A 295 10.73 11.51 -16.75
CA ARG A 295 10.63 12.96 -16.51
C ARG A 295 12.03 13.59 -16.57
N LEU A 296 12.10 14.81 -17.10
CA LEU A 296 13.29 15.65 -16.95
C LEU A 296 13.51 16.00 -15.47
N PRO A 297 14.75 16.32 -15.06
CA PRO A 297 15.01 16.91 -13.75
C PRO A 297 14.10 18.14 -13.56
N ASN A 298 13.33 18.15 -12.48
CA ASN A 298 12.54 19.30 -12.07
C ASN A 298 13.37 20.18 -11.14
N LEU A 299 12.93 21.43 -10.91
CA LEU A 299 13.58 22.34 -9.96
C LEU A 299 13.84 21.67 -8.61
N MET A 300 12.91 20.82 -8.14
CA MET A 300 13.12 20.05 -6.92
C MET A 300 14.33 19.11 -7.01
N THR A 301 14.55 18.37 -8.10
CA THR A 301 15.72 17.49 -8.28
C THR A 301 17.02 18.23 -8.60
N ILE A 302 16.92 19.45 -9.12
CA ILE A 302 18.08 20.32 -9.38
C ILE A 302 18.52 21.04 -8.09
N LEU A 303 17.56 21.44 -7.25
CA LEU A 303 17.81 22.23 -6.05
C LEU A 303 17.92 21.40 -4.76
N ARG A 304 17.51 20.13 -4.77
CA ARG A 304 17.63 19.24 -3.61
C ARG A 304 19.02 18.62 -3.50
N SER A 305 19.59 18.72 -2.31
CA SER A 305 20.88 18.13 -1.90
C SER A 305 20.72 16.87 -1.03
N ASP A 306 19.51 16.34 -0.81
CA ASP A 306 19.22 15.22 0.09
C ASP A 306 19.85 13.88 -0.32
N LYS A 307 20.53 13.81 -1.49
CA LYS A 307 21.37 12.68 -1.89
C LYS A 307 22.70 13.16 -2.48
N VAL A 308 23.45 13.97 -1.73
CA VAL A 308 24.86 14.24 -2.08
C VAL A 308 25.57 12.90 -2.21
N ARG A 309 26.05 12.58 -3.42
CA ARG A 309 27.01 11.48 -3.59
C ARG A 309 28.29 11.89 -2.88
N ILE A 310 28.63 11.19 -1.82
CA ILE A 310 29.95 11.31 -1.19
C ILE A 310 30.97 10.96 -2.28
N GLN A 311 31.89 11.88 -2.58
CA GLN A 311 33.04 11.56 -3.43
C GLN A 311 33.88 10.55 -2.66
N SER A 312 34.14 9.40 -3.28
CA SER A 312 35.13 8.45 -2.77
C SER A 312 36.50 9.14 -2.75
N GLU A 313 37.10 9.27 -1.58
CA GLU A 313 38.54 9.52 -1.43
C GLU A 313 39.36 8.37 -2.02
#